data_AF-M2YJ28-F1
#
_entry.id   AF-M2YJ28-F1
#
_cell.length_a   1.000
_cell.length_b   1.000
_cell.length_c   1.000
_cell.angle_alpha   90.00
_cell.angle_beta   90.00
_cell.angle_gamma   90.00
#
_symmetry.space_group_name_H-M   'P 1'
#
loop_
_entity.id
_entity.type
_entity.pdbx_description
1 polymer ?
#
loop_
_entity_poly.entity_id
_entity_poly.type
_entity_poly.pdbx_seq_one_letter_code
_entity_poly.pdbx_strand_id
1 'polypeptide(L)'
;MIARRVALQATRQAIRPAQRVQRRCASGNVSAADQGGEVADPNVLKKGAKRDPELYVLLSIMTGAFALAGWHFSRNPTSSSSENNVAKVHGSEPWNTGSDARYQYHPGGDPSRGKKDAPSALNEVIIPNVNLPKSLHEKYNKWGKEGY
;
A
#
# COMPACT_ATOMS: atom_id res chain seq x y z
N MET A 1 68.84 43.62 -9.82
CA MET A 1 68.57 42.79 -11.02
C MET A 1 67.46 41.81 -10.71
N ILE A 2 66.35 41.95 -11.45
CA ILE A 2 65.39 40.93 -11.91
C ILE A 2 64.65 40.09 -10.85
N ALA A 3 63.43 40.54 -10.53
CA ALA A 3 62.38 39.75 -9.91
C ALA A 3 61.72 38.82 -10.95
N ARG A 4 61.53 37.53 -10.62
CA ARG A 4 60.74 36.59 -11.41
C ARG A 4 59.34 36.47 -10.80
N ARG A 5 58.33 36.90 -11.56
CA ARG A 5 56.90 36.70 -11.27
C ARG A 5 56.51 35.27 -11.61
N VAL A 6 55.83 34.58 -10.71
CA VAL A 6 55.18 33.28 -10.99
C VAL A 6 53.68 33.49 -10.90
N ALA A 7 53.00 33.32 -12.03
CA ALA A 7 51.54 33.33 -12.14
C ALA A 7 51.03 31.88 -12.08
N LEU A 8 50.11 31.59 -11.16
CA LEU A 8 49.39 30.33 -11.09
C LEU A 8 48.07 30.49 -11.85
N GLN A 9 47.97 29.91 -13.05
CA GLN A 9 46.72 29.72 -13.77
C GLN A 9 46.05 28.43 -13.29
N ALA A 10 44.87 28.54 -12.70
CA ALA A 10 44.02 27.41 -12.34
C ALA A 10 43.11 27.04 -13.52
N THR A 11 43.27 25.85 -14.08
CA THR A 11 42.37 25.28 -15.08
C THR A 11 41.26 24.48 -14.38
N ARG A 12 40.01 24.92 -14.52
CA ARG A 12 38.82 24.15 -14.09
C ARG A 12 38.49 23.13 -15.18
N GLN A 13 38.61 21.83 -14.86
CA GLN A 13 38.09 20.77 -15.74
C GLN A 13 36.61 20.54 -15.46
N ALA A 14 35.79 20.57 -16.52
CA ALA A 14 34.36 20.27 -16.47
C ALA A 14 34.15 18.74 -16.55
N ILE A 15 33.43 18.20 -15.57
CA ILE A 15 33.09 16.77 -15.46
C ILE A 15 31.90 16.49 -16.39
N ARG A 16 32.08 15.57 -17.35
CA ARG A 16 31.00 15.06 -18.22
C ARG A 16 30.27 13.91 -17.51
N PRO A 17 28.92 13.85 -17.51
CA PRO A 17 28.21 12.71 -16.97
C PRO A 17 28.30 11.50 -17.91
N ALA A 18 28.70 10.35 -17.36
CA ALA A 18 28.76 9.08 -18.06
C ALA A 18 27.34 8.56 -18.37
N GLN A 19 27.08 8.23 -19.64
CA GLN A 19 25.82 7.59 -20.04
C GLN A 19 25.79 6.15 -19.52
N ARG A 20 24.79 5.86 -18.67
CA ARG A 20 24.53 4.54 -18.09
C ARG A 20 23.94 3.62 -19.17
N VAL A 21 24.77 2.75 -19.71
CA VAL A 21 24.33 1.63 -20.56
C VAL A 21 23.56 0.64 -19.69
N GLN A 22 22.22 0.60 -19.81
CA GLN A 22 21.41 -0.44 -19.19
C GLN A 22 21.47 -1.71 -20.04
N ARG A 23 22.16 -2.72 -19.51
CA ARG A 23 22.13 -4.10 -20.03
C ARG A 23 20.73 -4.68 -19.79
N ARG A 24 20.03 -5.08 -20.86
CA ARG A 24 18.82 -5.90 -20.79
C ARG A 24 19.21 -7.35 -20.54
N CYS A 25 18.84 -7.91 -19.39
CA CYS A 25 18.69 -9.34 -19.19
C CYS A 25 17.21 -9.68 -19.38
N ALA A 26 16.93 -10.60 -20.30
CA ALA A 26 15.63 -11.22 -20.45
C ALA A 26 15.57 -12.47 -19.56
N SER A 27 14.58 -12.59 -18.68
CA SER A 27 13.90 -13.84 -18.33
C SER A 27 12.83 -13.56 -17.27
N GLY A 28 11.61 -14.03 -17.51
CA GLY A 28 10.53 -14.06 -16.52
C GLY A 28 9.18 -13.69 -17.13
N ASN A 29 8.52 -14.67 -17.75
CA ASN A 29 7.10 -14.58 -18.13
C ASN A 29 6.26 -14.57 -16.85
N VAL A 30 6.17 -13.42 -16.20
CA VAL A 30 5.08 -13.14 -15.25
C VAL A 30 4.10 -12.31 -16.06
N SER A 31 2.89 -12.86 -16.24
CA SER A 31 1.76 -12.15 -16.86
C SER A 31 1.35 -11.00 -15.94
N ALA A 32 2.13 -9.92 -15.99
CA ALA A 32 1.70 -8.62 -15.55
C ALA A 32 0.71 -8.14 -16.60
N ALA A 33 -0.50 -7.81 -16.16
CA ALA A 33 -1.40 -6.93 -16.87
C ALA A 33 -0.69 -5.57 -17.03
N ASP A 34 0.25 -5.50 -17.95
CA ASP A 34 0.89 -4.27 -18.37
C ASP A 34 -0.09 -3.58 -19.30
N GLN A 35 -0.90 -2.71 -18.71
CA GLN A 35 -1.51 -1.58 -19.42
C GLN A 35 -0.38 -0.61 -19.82
N GLY A 36 0.50 -1.10 -20.68
CA GLY A 36 1.57 -0.37 -21.35
C GLY A 36 1.35 -0.51 -22.84
N GLY A 37 0.12 -0.26 -23.29
CA GLY A 37 -0.14 -0.06 -24.70
C GLY A 37 0.62 1.18 -25.13
N GLU A 38 1.80 1.00 -25.74
CA GLU A 38 2.27 1.91 -26.78
C GLU A 38 1.04 2.32 -27.58
N VAL A 39 0.79 3.62 -27.73
CA VAL A 39 -0.42 4.14 -28.38
C VAL A 39 -0.42 3.62 -29.81
N ALA A 40 -0.96 2.41 -29.98
CA ALA A 40 -0.94 1.70 -31.23
C ALA A 40 -1.72 2.58 -32.18
N ASP A 41 -1.05 3.04 -33.25
CA ASP A 41 -1.63 3.93 -34.23
C ASP A 41 -3.06 3.46 -34.52
N PRO A 42 -4.10 4.29 -34.26
CA PRO A 42 -5.49 3.83 -34.35
C PRO A 42 -5.83 3.37 -35.78
N ASN A 43 -5.01 3.77 -36.74
CA ASN A 43 -5.04 3.31 -38.12
C ASN A 43 -4.69 1.83 -38.29
N VAL A 44 -3.81 1.24 -37.47
CA VAL A 44 -3.44 -0.18 -37.55
C VAL A 44 -4.61 -1.05 -37.12
N LEU A 45 -5.25 -0.72 -36.00
CA LEU A 45 -6.43 -1.43 -35.50
C LEU A 45 -7.62 -1.29 -36.46
N LYS A 46 -7.84 -0.10 -37.02
CA LYS A 46 -8.88 0.12 -38.04
C LYS A 46 -8.58 -0.64 -39.34
N LYS A 47 -7.31 -0.78 -39.74
CA LYS A 47 -6.91 -1.54 -40.94
C LYS A 47 -7.10 -3.04 -40.75
N GLY A 48 -6.83 -3.55 -39.54
CA GLY A 48 -7.15 -4.94 -39.16
C GLY A 48 -8.65 -5.20 -39.13
N ALA A 49 -9.42 -4.36 -38.42
CA ALA A 49 -10.87 -4.51 -38.32
C ALA A 49 -11.62 -4.36 -39.66
N LYS A 50 -11.09 -3.58 -40.61
CA LYS A 50 -11.64 -3.46 -41.97
C LYS A 50 -11.41 -4.71 -42.83
N ARG A 51 -10.36 -5.48 -42.57
CA ARG A 51 -10.08 -6.73 -43.30
C ARG A 51 -10.97 -7.86 -42.82
N ASP A 52 -11.12 -7.97 -41.50
CA ASP A 52 -11.80 -9.09 -40.87
C ASP A 52 -13.02 -8.58 -40.07
N PRO A 53 -14.24 -8.65 -40.63
CA PRO A 53 -15.44 -8.11 -39.98
C PRO A 53 -15.77 -8.80 -38.64
N GLU A 54 -15.25 -10.01 -38.41
CA GLU A 54 -15.38 -10.75 -37.16
C GLU A 54 -14.71 -10.04 -35.97
N LEU A 55 -13.71 -9.19 -36.21
CA LEU A 55 -13.06 -8.41 -35.16
C LEU A 55 -14.00 -7.40 -34.50
N TYR A 56 -15.03 -6.91 -35.21
CA TYR A 56 -16.05 -6.05 -34.60
C TYR A 56 -16.95 -6.81 -33.64
N VAL A 57 -17.24 -8.08 -33.94
CA VAL A 57 -18.03 -8.95 -33.06
C VAL A 57 -17.23 -9.31 -31.82
N LEU A 58 -15.94 -9.62 -31.98
CA LEU A 58 -15.06 -9.86 -30.83
C LEU A 58 -14.92 -8.61 -29.95
N LEU A 59 -14.72 -7.44 -30.57
CA LEU A 59 -14.62 -6.15 -29.88
C LEU A 59 -15.89 -5.86 -29.05
N SER A 60 -17.08 -6.10 -29.61
CA SER A 60 -18.34 -5.82 -28.92
C SER A 60 -18.56 -6.72 -27.72
N ILE A 61 -18.20 -8.00 -27.81
CA ILE A 61 -18.30 -8.95 -26.69
C ILE A 61 -17.32 -8.56 -25.57
N MET A 62 -16.07 -8.21 -25.91
CA MET A 62 -15.09 -7.80 -24.91
C MET A 62 -15.51 -6.49 -24.23
N THR A 63 -15.89 -5.46 -24.99
CA THR A 63 -16.35 -4.20 -24.39
C THR A 63 -17.64 -4.37 -23.59
N GLY A 64 -18.57 -5.22 -24.02
CA GLY A 64 -19.76 -5.57 -23.25
C GLY A 64 -19.43 -6.22 -21.90
N ALA A 65 -18.55 -7.23 -21.89
CA ALA A 65 -18.13 -7.90 -20.66
C ALA A 65 -17.40 -6.95 -19.71
N PHE A 66 -16.45 -6.16 -20.20
CA PHE A 66 -15.72 -5.18 -19.39
C PHE A 66 -16.61 -4.03 -18.89
N ALA A 67 -17.59 -3.59 -19.66
CA ALA A 67 -18.54 -2.56 -19.23
C ALA A 67 -19.46 -3.06 -18.11
N LEU A 68 -19.97 -4.30 -18.23
CA LEU A 68 -20.80 -4.90 -17.18
C LEU A 68 -20.00 -5.15 -15.90
N ALA A 69 -18.77 -5.69 -16.03
CA ALA A 69 -17.88 -5.87 -14.90
C ALA A 69 -17.53 -4.52 -14.25
N GLY A 70 -17.17 -3.51 -15.05
CA GLY A 70 -16.88 -2.15 -14.59
C GLY A 70 -18.07 -1.50 -13.89
N TRP A 71 -19.28 -1.66 -14.43
CA TRP A 71 -20.52 -1.18 -13.81
C TRP A 71 -20.79 -1.87 -12.47
N HIS A 72 -20.62 -3.18 -12.41
CA HIS A 72 -20.79 -3.95 -11.19
C HIS A 72 -19.77 -3.53 -10.11
N PHE A 73 -18.48 -3.44 -10.45
CA PHE A 73 -17.44 -3.01 -9.50
C PHE A 73 -17.54 -1.53 -9.13
N SER A 74 -18.07 -0.68 -10.00
CA SER A 74 -18.33 0.73 -9.70
C SER A 74 -19.46 0.89 -8.68
N ARG A 75 -20.49 0.05 -8.72
CA ARG A 75 -21.59 0.07 -7.75
C ARG A 75 -21.24 -0.65 -6.45
N ASN A 76 -20.41 -1.68 -6.55
CA ASN A 76 -20.02 -2.54 -5.44
C ASN A 76 -18.49 -2.52 -5.32
N PRO A 77 -17.91 -1.44 -4.74
CA PRO A 77 -16.48 -1.37 -4.53
C PRO A 77 -16.06 -2.55 -3.66
N THR A 78 -15.20 -3.41 -4.20
CA THR A 78 -14.63 -4.54 -3.47
C THR A 78 -13.71 -3.98 -2.39
N SER A 79 -14.13 -4.03 -1.13
CA SER A 79 -13.26 -3.66 0.00
C SER A 79 -12.14 -4.69 0.13
N SER A 80 -10.90 -4.23 0.30
CA SER A 80 -9.71 -5.09 0.36
C SER A 80 -9.57 -5.88 1.67
N SER A 81 -10.46 -5.68 2.65
CA SER A 81 -10.38 -6.36 3.94
C SER A 81 -11.58 -7.26 4.16
N SER A 82 -11.33 -8.53 4.50
CA SER A 82 -12.33 -9.48 4.98
C SER A 82 -12.69 -9.25 6.46
N GLU A 83 -12.26 -8.13 7.03
CA GLU A 83 -12.63 -7.76 8.39
C GLU A 83 -14.12 -7.43 8.47
N ASN A 84 -14.76 -7.92 9.53
CA ASN A 84 -16.14 -7.55 9.82
C ASN A 84 -16.14 -6.07 10.26
N ASN A 85 -16.89 -5.22 9.56
CA ASN A 85 -16.98 -3.81 9.91
C ASN A 85 -17.70 -3.67 11.26
N VAL A 86 -16.93 -3.57 12.35
CA VAL A 86 -17.51 -3.32 13.66
C VAL A 86 -17.86 -1.84 13.74
N ALA A 87 -19.15 -1.53 13.85
CA ALA A 87 -19.63 -0.17 13.97
C ALA A 87 -19.00 0.50 15.19
N LYS A 88 -18.03 1.37 14.95
CA LYS A 88 -17.43 2.25 15.96
C LYS A 88 -18.45 3.31 16.36
N VAL A 89 -18.50 3.64 17.64
CA VAL A 89 -19.36 4.71 18.16
C VAL A 89 -18.73 6.04 17.77
N HIS A 90 -19.46 6.85 16.99
CA HIS A 90 -19.03 8.20 16.63
C HIS A 90 -18.84 9.06 17.89
N GLY A 91 -17.68 9.73 18.01
CA GLY A 91 -17.36 10.57 19.18
C GLY A 91 -16.68 9.82 20.33
N SER A 92 -16.55 8.49 20.26
CA SER A 92 -15.82 7.71 21.27
C SER A 92 -14.30 7.76 21.08
N GLU A 93 -13.81 8.59 20.16
CA GLU A 93 -12.39 8.69 19.92
C GLU A 93 -11.67 9.32 21.14
N PRO A 94 -10.48 8.80 21.52
CA PRO A 94 -9.78 9.25 22.73
C PRO A 94 -9.47 10.76 22.72
N TRP A 95 -9.21 11.34 21.56
CA TRP A 95 -8.95 12.78 21.43
C TRP A 95 -10.20 13.66 21.57
N ASN A 96 -11.40 13.08 21.43
CA ASN A 96 -12.68 13.77 21.64
C ASN A 96 -13.19 13.62 23.07
N THR A 97 -12.89 12.49 23.73
CA THR A 97 -13.42 12.16 25.07
C THR A 97 -12.43 12.47 26.21
N GLY A 98 -11.15 12.72 25.90
CA GLY A 98 -10.09 12.94 26.88
C GLY A 98 -9.14 11.74 26.95
N SER A 99 -7.89 12.02 27.33
CA SER A 99 -6.67 11.21 27.09
C SER A 99 -6.68 9.74 27.51
N ASP A 100 -7.70 9.27 28.24
CA ASP A 100 -7.75 7.92 28.81
C ASP A 100 -8.99 7.10 28.36
N ALA A 101 -9.75 7.60 27.38
CA ALA A 101 -10.94 6.91 26.88
C ALA A 101 -10.59 5.86 25.82
N ARG A 102 -11.02 4.60 26.02
CA ARG A 102 -10.96 3.56 25.00
C ARG A 102 -12.03 3.83 23.94
N TYR A 103 -11.75 3.45 22.69
CA TYR A 103 -12.77 3.45 21.64
C TYR A 103 -13.97 2.59 22.08
N GLN A 104 -15.16 3.00 21.67
CA GLN A 104 -16.38 2.22 21.91
C GLN A 104 -16.91 1.66 20.60
N TYR A 105 -17.51 0.48 20.69
CA TYR A 105 -18.10 -0.20 19.55
C TYR A 105 -19.47 -0.77 19.88
N HIS A 106 -20.27 -0.96 18.83
CA HIS A 106 -21.53 -1.66 18.90
C HIS A 106 -21.31 -3.16 18.63
N PRO A 107 -21.61 -4.05 19.59
CA PRO A 107 -21.38 -5.48 19.42
C PRO A 107 -22.26 -6.03 18.30
N GLY A 108 -21.63 -6.64 17.28
CA GLY A 108 -22.34 -7.18 16.11
C GLY A 108 -22.85 -6.12 15.13
N GLY A 109 -22.38 -4.87 15.22
CA GLY A 109 -22.75 -3.79 14.30
C GLY A 109 -24.16 -3.21 14.51
N ASP A 110 -24.86 -3.64 15.56
CA ASP A 110 -26.22 -3.21 15.88
C ASP A 110 -26.19 -2.00 16.84
N PRO A 111 -26.56 -0.78 16.38
CA PRO A 111 -26.52 0.44 17.19
C PRO A 111 -27.53 0.44 18.35
N SER A 112 -28.56 -0.42 18.30
CA SER A 112 -29.52 -0.59 19.40
C SER A 112 -28.95 -1.42 20.55
N ARG A 113 -27.86 -2.16 20.33
CA ARG A 113 -27.14 -2.85 21.41
C ARG A 113 -26.21 -1.86 22.11
N GLY A 114 -26.19 -1.93 23.44
CA GLY A 114 -25.37 -1.06 24.28
C GLY A 114 -23.90 -1.04 23.86
N LYS A 115 -23.26 0.12 24.08
CA LYS A 115 -21.87 0.37 23.71
C LYS A 115 -20.93 -0.46 24.58
N LYS A 116 -19.90 -1.05 23.98
CA LYS A 116 -18.83 -1.75 24.69
C LYS A 116 -17.50 -1.09 24.44
N ASP A 117 -16.65 -1.06 25.46
CA ASP A 117 -15.29 -0.57 25.32
C ASP A 117 -14.44 -1.57 24.54
N ALA A 118 -13.62 -1.06 23.62
CA ALA A 118 -12.69 -1.86 22.85
C ALA A 118 -11.64 -2.48 23.78
N PRO A 119 -11.14 -3.69 23.45
CA PRO A 119 -9.91 -4.17 24.06
C PRO A 119 -8.79 -3.14 23.83
N SER A 120 -7.88 -3.03 24.81
CA SER A 120 -6.78 -2.04 24.87
C SER A 120 -6.18 -1.70 23.50
N ALA A 121 -5.85 -0.41 23.29
CA ALA A 121 -5.18 0.05 22.07
C ALA A 121 -3.81 -0.61 21.84
N LEU A 122 -3.18 -1.11 22.91
CA LEU A 122 -1.99 -1.95 22.86
C LEU A 122 -2.40 -3.40 23.15
N ASN A 123 -2.06 -4.30 22.23
CA ASN A 123 -2.30 -5.73 22.40
C ASN A 123 -1.36 -6.28 23.48
N GLU A 124 -1.80 -6.31 24.74
CA GLU A 124 -1.08 -6.95 25.85
C GLU A 124 -1.55 -8.41 25.97
N VAL A 125 -0.71 -9.35 25.56
CA VAL A 125 -0.97 -10.78 25.72
C VAL A 125 -0.25 -11.27 26.98
N ILE A 126 -1.01 -11.47 28.05
CA ILE A 126 -0.50 -12.04 29.31
C ILE A 126 -0.58 -13.56 29.19
N ILE A 127 0.59 -14.23 29.21
CA ILE A 127 0.66 -15.70 29.18
C ILE A 127 0.89 -16.19 30.62
N PRO A 128 -0.11 -16.81 31.26
CA PRO A 128 0.06 -17.38 32.60
C PRO A 128 0.91 -18.65 32.55
N ASN A 129 1.63 -18.94 33.65
CA ASN A 129 2.29 -20.23 33.90
C ASN A 129 3.33 -20.66 32.85
N VAL A 130 4.33 -19.80 32.63
CA VAL A 130 5.46 -20.08 31.73
C VAL A 130 6.70 -20.52 32.50
N ASN A 131 7.33 -21.64 32.11
CA ASN A 131 8.58 -22.12 32.69
C ASN A 131 9.80 -21.42 32.06
N LEU A 132 9.95 -20.11 32.28
CA LEU A 132 11.16 -19.39 31.87
C LEU A 132 12.28 -19.53 32.91
N PRO A 133 13.56 -19.59 32.48
CA PRO A 133 14.71 -19.38 33.36
C PRO A 133 14.58 -18.07 34.15
N LYS A 134 15.04 -18.07 35.41
CA LYS A 134 14.90 -16.94 36.35
C LYS A 134 15.31 -15.58 35.79
N SER A 135 16.38 -15.54 34.98
CA SER A 135 16.88 -14.33 34.33
C SER A 135 15.90 -13.70 33.34
N LEU A 136 15.15 -14.52 32.60
CA LEU A 136 14.12 -14.05 31.67
C LEU A 136 12.81 -13.75 32.40
N HIS A 137 12.50 -14.52 33.45
CA HIS A 137 11.33 -14.27 34.27
C HIS A 137 11.40 -12.89 34.93
N GLU A 138 12.51 -12.53 35.57
CA GLU A 138 12.64 -11.20 36.17
C GLU A 138 12.71 -10.07 35.14
N LYS A 139 13.20 -10.31 33.91
CA LYS A 139 13.28 -9.29 32.86
C LYS A 139 11.93 -8.93 32.26
N TYR A 140 11.08 -9.92 32.00
CA TYR A 140 9.80 -9.74 31.31
C TYR A 140 8.59 -9.73 32.26
N ASN A 141 8.78 -9.99 33.56
CA ASN A 141 7.71 -9.89 34.53
C ASN A 141 7.37 -8.42 34.83
N LYS A 142 6.12 -8.07 34.58
CA LYS A 142 5.52 -6.76 34.84
C LYS A 142 5.06 -6.63 36.31
N TRP A 143 4.74 -7.74 36.98
CA TRP A 143 4.11 -7.76 38.30
C TRP A 143 5.14 -7.75 39.43
N GLY A 144 4.96 -6.88 40.43
CA GLY A 144 5.81 -6.78 41.63
C GLY A 144 7.03 -5.86 41.48
N LYS A 145 7.02 -4.94 40.51
CA LYS A 145 8.05 -3.90 40.34
C LYS A 145 7.44 -2.51 40.51
N GLU A 146 8.22 -1.58 41.06
CA GLU A 146 7.81 -0.20 41.29
C GLU A 146 7.42 0.49 39.96
N GLY A 147 6.19 1.00 39.86
CA GLY A 147 5.72 1.83 38.72
C GLY A 147 4.86 1.13 37.66
N TYR A 148 4.32 -0.07 37.94
CA TYR A 148 3.26 -0.73 37.16
C TYR A 148 2.10 -1.18 38.04
#